data_AF-A0A0R3SXB2-F1
#
_entry.id   AF-A0A0R3SXB2-F1
#
_cell.length_a   1.000
_cell.length_b   1.000
_cell.length_c   1.000
_cell.angle_alpha   90.00
_cell.angle_beta   90.00
_cell.angle_gamma   90.00
#
_symmetry.space_group_name_H-M   'P 1'
#
loop_
_entity.id
_entity.type
_entity.pdbx_description
1 polymer ?
#
loop_
_entity_poly.entity_id
_entity_poly.type
_entity_poly.pdbx_seq_one_letter_code
_entity_poly.pdbx_strand_id
1 'polypeptide(L)'
;MRRRDVLAFLEAVITYRVPKDDLNLEILADLVKQVNERFPGSGKRAVFELNRKIKSILCKLPASGFDSGKEMDLRNLGRFLGLLTSAENQSGFDNRLDIISLLREAVAKGNNALRYIIPFVCQFLTGGGGITRKNFQIFKLLKLIHDKITVIEFLFETCKINIRDFPVAKYLEIVHTTRYHPIIHFMEFANPGYLDEIYRAEVQIIQ
;
A
#
# COMPACT_ATOMS: atom_id res chain seq x y z
N MET A 1 26.52 20.25 -5.85
CA MET A 1 25.05 20.13 -5.92
C MET A 1 24.43 20.85 -4.75
N ARG A 2 23.50 21.78 -4.96
CA ARG A 2 22.81 22.51 -3.88
C ARG A 2 21.61 21.70 -3.37
N ARG A 3 21.15 21.96 -2.14
CA ARG A 3 19.99 21.26 -1.54
C ARG A 3 18.73 21.29 -2.42
N ARG A 4 18.48 22.40 -3.13
CA ARG A 4 17.36 22.53 -4.07
C ARG A 4 17.45 21.55 -5.25
N ASP A 5 18.66 21.31 -5.75
CA ASP A 5 18.91 20.44 -6.89
C ASP A 5 18.66 18.96 -6.47
N VAL A 6 18.98 18.62 -5.21
CA VAL A 6 18.69 17.30 -4.61
C VAL A 6 17.20 17.03 -4.53
N LEU A 7 16.40 18.01 -4.12
CA LEU A 7 14.95 17.82 -3.98
C LEU A 7 14.29 17.62 -5.35
N ALA A 8 14.66 18.42 -6.34
CA ALA A 8 14.18 18.27 -7.71
C ALA A 8 14.59 16.90 -8.31
N PHE A 9 15.81 16.46 -8.02
CA PHE A 9 16.28 15.12 -8.41
C PHE A 9 15.42 14.00 -7.80
N LEU A 10 15.19 14.03 -6.48
CA LEU A 10 14.38 13.03 -5.79
C LEU A 10 12.94 13.02 -6.31
N GLU A 11 12.35 14.19 -6.53
CA GLU A 11 11.01 14.32 -7.14
C GLU A 11 10.97 13.69 -8.53
N ALA A 12 11.99 13.92 -9.37
CA ALA A 12 12.07 13.34 -10.70
C ALA A 12 12.19 11.81 -10.67
N VAL A 13 13.05 11.27 -9.79
CA VAL A 13 13.19 9.83 -9.59
C VAL A 13 11.85 9.20 -9.20
N ILE A 14 11.18 9.76 -8.19
CA ILE A 14 9.92 9.23 -7.68
C ILE A 14 8.77 9.37 -8.68
N THR A 15 8.72 10.47 -9.42
CA THR A 15 7.58 10.77 -10.30
C THR A 15 7.67 10.04 -11.63
N TYR A 16 8.88 9.88 -12.16
CA TYR A 16 9.09 9.42 -13.54
C TYR A 16 9.86 8.10 -13.65
N ARG A 17 10.69 7.73 -12.67
CA ARG A 17 11.47 6.48 -12.75
C ARG A 17 10.81 5.36 -11.97
N VAL A 18 10.53 5.57 -10.68
CA VAL A 18 9.94 4.54 -9.80
C VAL A 18 8.66 3.89 -10.38
N PRO A 19 7.68 4.62 -10.94
CA PRO A 19 6.48 3.97 -11.47
C PRO A 19 6.76 3.04 -12.66
N LYS A 20 7.84 3.29 -13.41
CA LYS A 20 8.13 2.64 -14.70
C LYS A 20 9.26 1.61 -14.65
N ASP A 21 9.94 1.49 -13.52
CA ASP A 21 11.12 0.65 -13.35
C ASP A 21 10.86 -0.33 -12.21
N ASP A 22 10.55 -1.58 -12.54
CA ASP A 22 10.28 -2.65 -11.58
C ASP A 22 11.55 -3.42 -11.18
N LEU A 23 12.59 -3.40 -12.01
CA LEU A 23 13.84 -4.15 -11.83
C LEU A 23 14.85 -3.45 -10.93
N ASN A 24 14.87 -2.11 -10.92
CA ASN A 24 15.92 -1.35 -10.23
C ASN A 24 15.45 -0.67 -8.94
N LEU A 25 14.31 -1.06 -8.37
CA LEU A 25 13.71 -0.37 -7.22
C LEU A 25 14.59 -0.39 -5.97
N GLU A 26 15.31 -1.49 -5.74
CA GLU A 26 16.27 -1.65 -4.64
C GLU A 26 17.45 -0.69 -4.81
N ILE A 27 18.03 -0.62 -6.01
CA ILE A 27 19.13 0.29 -6.34
C ILE A 27 18.70 1.75 -6.17
N LEU A 28 17.49 2.09 -6.65
CA LEU A 28 16.93 3.43 -6.47
C LEU A 28 16.67 3.75 -5.00
N ALA A 29 16.28 2.77 -4.19
CA ALA A 29 16.03 2.97 -2.76
C ALA A 29 17.36 3.23 -2.03
N ASP A 30 18.41 2.47 -2.36
CA ASP A 30 19.74 2.67 -1.82
C ASP A 30 20.35 4.01 -2.26
N LEU A 31 20.09 4.44 -3.49
CA LEU A 31 20.46 5.79 -3.94
C LEU A 31 19.77 6.87 -3.09
N VAL A 32 18.48 6.73 -2.78
CA VAL A 32 17.78 7.67 -1.90
C VAL A 32 18.40 7.68 -0.49
N LYS A 33 18.79 6.52 0.05
CA LYS A 33 19.47 6.42 1.35
C LYS A 33 20.81 7.14 1.33
N GLN A 34 21.66 6.89 0.34
CA GLN A 34 22.95 7.57 0.18
C GLN A 34 22.79 9.09 0.01
N VAL A 35 21.77 9.53 -0.74
CA VAL A 35 21.42 10.95 -0.86
C VAL A 35 20.99 11.53 0.49
N ASN A 36 20.29 10.77 1.33
CA ASN A 36 19.92 11.21 2.68
C ASN A 36 21.11 11.25 3.65
N GLU A 37 22.05 10.32 3.55
CA GLU A 37 23.31 10.37 4.31
C GLU A 37 24.11 11.62 3.96
N ARG A 38 24.20 11.95 2.67
CA ARG A 38 24.91 13.15 2.20
C ARG A 38 24.15 14.45 2.45
N PHE A 39 22.82 14.41 2.41
CA PHE A 39 21.92 15.55 2.59
C PHE A 39 20.80 15.20 3.58
N PRO A 40 21.07 15.28 4.90
CA PRO A 40 20.12 14.87 5.93
C PRO A 40 18.74 15.52 5.81
N GLY A 41 17.70 14.70 5.92
CA GLY A 41 16.30 15.10 5.82
C GLY A 41 15.72 15.01 4.41
N SER A 42 16.54 14.75 3.39
CA SER A 42 16.06 14.53 2.02
C SER A 42 15.23 13.24 1.89
N GLY A 43 15.51 12.22 2.71
CA GLY A 43 14.71 10.98 2.74
C GLY A 43 13.28 11.18 3.23
N LYS A 44 13.07 12.04 4.24
CA LYS A 44 11.70 12.46 4.65
C LYS A 44 10.96 13.14 3.51
N ARG A 45 11.67 13.94 2.69
CA ARG A 45 11.08 14.57 1.52
C ARG A 45 10.78 13.56 0.40
N ALA A 46 11.64 12.56 0.20
CA ALA A 46 11.39 11.47 -0.73
C ALA A 46 10.09 10.72 -0.38
N VAL A 47 9.91 10.31 0.87
CA VAL A 47 8.66 9.65 1.30
C VAL A 47 7.44 10.56 1.17
N PHE A 48 7.59 11.86 1.42
CA PHE A 48 6.51 12.82 1.18
C PHE A 48 6.07 12.87 -0.29
N GLU A 49 7.01 13.00 -1.24
CA GLU A 49 6.68 13.04 -2.67
C GLU A 49 6.13 11.69 -3.15
N LEU A 50 6.65 10.58 -2.62
CA LEU A 50 6.16 9.24 -2.92
C LEU A 50 4.68 9.09 -2.51
N ASN A 51 4.35 9.51 -1.28
CA ASN A 51 2.97 9.51 -0.81
C ASN A 51 2.08 10.45 -1.64
N ARG A 52 2.58 11.63 -2.02
CA ARG A 52 1.85 12.56 -2.90
C ARG A 52 1.54 11.92 -4.27
N LYS A 53 2.52 11.22 -4.85
CA LYS A 53 2.36 10.53 -6.14
C LYS A 53 1.34 9.39 -6.05
N ILE A 54 1.44 8.55 -5.02
CA ILE A 54 0.48 7.46 -4.76
C ILE A 54 -0.94 8.03 -4.66
N LYS A 55 -1.15 9.05 -3.81
CA LYS A 55 -2.45 9.73 -3.67
C LYS A 55 -2.97 10.27 -5.00
N SER A 56 -2.11 10.91 -5.79
CA SER A 56 -2.50 11.43 -7.10
C SER A 56 -2.95 10.36 -8.07
N ILE A 57 -2.38 9.14 -8.04
CA ILE A 57 -2.82 8.04 -8.90
C ILE A 57 -4.15 7.50 -8.39
N LEU A 58 -4.27 7.28 -7.08
CA LEU A 58 -5.50 6.80 -6.44
C LEU A 58 -6.70 7.70 -6.80
N CYS A 59 -6.59 9.02 -6.64
CA CYS A 59 -7.65 9.96 -7.01
C CYS A 59 -8.04 9.94 -8.50
N LYS A 60 -7.21 9.37 -9.39
CA LYS A 60 -7.42 9.32 -10.84
C LYS A 60 -7.74 7.91 -11.33
N LEU A 61 -8.00 6.98 -10.43
CA LEU A 61 -8.44 5.64 -10.80
C LEU A 61 -9.84 5.71 -11.43
N PRO A 62 -10.09 4.93 -12.49
CA PRO A 62 -11.39 4.95 -13.16
C PRO A 62 -12.48 4.33 -12.28
N ALA A 63 -13.66 4.94 -12.23
CA ALA A 63 -14.80 4.38 -11.48
C ALA A 63 -15.26 3.01 -12.02
N SER A 64 -15.07 2.79 -13.33
CA SER A 64 -15.39 1.53 -14.02
C SER A 64 -14.26 1.13 -14.95
N GLY A 65 -14.03 -0.17 -15.09
CA GLY A 65 -12.96 -0.73 -15.93
C GLY A 65 -11.63 -0.86 -15.19
N PHE A 66 -10.60 -1.26 -15.93
CA PHE A 66 -9.28 -1.55 -15.38
C PHE A 66 -8.18 -0.86 -16.18
N ASP A 67 -7.38 -0.05 -15.49
CA ASP A 67 -6.20 0.63 -16.02
C ASP A 67 -4.95 -0.11 -15.51
N SER A 68 -4.45 -1.03 -16.33
CA SER A 68 -3.25 -1.82 -16.00
C SER A 68 -2.01 -0.96 -15.80
N GLY A 69 -1.92 0.20 -16.45
CA GLY A 69 -0.81 1.13 -16.29
C GLY A 69 -0.80 1.76 -14.90
N LYS A 70 -1.95 2.24 -14.42
CA LYS A 70 -2.08 2.78 -13.05
C LYS A 70 -1.88 1.70 -11.98
N GLU A 71 -2.35 0.48 -12.23
CA GLU A 71 -2.14 -0.65 -11.32
C GLU A 71 -0.67 -1.00 -11.19
N MET A 72 0.05 -1.12 -12.32
CA MET A 72 1.50 -1.35 -12.32
C MET A 72 2.28 -0.22 -11.65
N ASP A 73 1.93 1.04 -11.94
CA ASP A 73 2.55 2.20 -11.30
C ASP A 73 2.38 2.14 -9.77
N LEU A 74 1.18 1.78 -9.29
CA LEU A 74 0.91 1.60 -7.86
C LEU A 74 1.76 0.48 -7.28
N ARG A 75 1.83 -0.71 -7.89
CA ARG A 75 2.69 -1.81 -7.41
C ARG A 75 4.13 -1.36 -7.18
N ASN A 76 4.72 -0.69 -8.16
CA ASN A 76 6.10 -0.23 -8.10
C ASN A 76 6.31 0.81 -6.99
N LEU A 77 5.39 1.78 -6.89
CA LEU A 77 5.40 2.78 -5.81
C LEU A 77 5.20 2.15 -4.42
N GLY A 78 4.36 1.13 -4.32
CA GLY A 78 4.13 0.34 -3.11
C GLY A 78 5.42 -0.36 -2.65
N ARG A 79 6.05 -1.12 -3.54
CA ARG A 79 7.34 -1.78 -3.27
C ARG A 79 8.39 -0.77 -2.80
N PHE A 80 8.52 0.34 -3.52
CA PHE A 80 9.48 1.39 -3.19
C PHE A 80 9.21 2.02 -1.82
N LEU A 81 7.94 2.25 -1.47
CA LEU A 81 7.56 2.74 -0.15
C LEU A 81 7.96 1.75 0.95
N GLY A 82 7.76 0.44 0.73
CA GLY A 82 8.21 -0.61 1.65
C GLY A 82 9.72 -0.54 1.88
N LEU A 83 10.50 -0.49 0.79
CA LEU A 83 11.96 -0.43 0.82
C LEU A 83 12.48 0.80 1.61
N LEU A 84 11.86 1.96 1.44
CA LEU A 84 12.27 3.20 2.12
C LEU A 84 11.86 3.25 3.60
N THR A 85 10.84 2.51 4.01
CA THR A 85 10.21 2.63 5.33
C THR A 85 10.47 1.43 6.24
N SER A 86 11.08 0.36 5.71
CA SER A 86 11.46 -0.82 6.49
C SER A 86 12.39 -0.48 7.66
N ALA A 87 12.11 -1.08 8.82
CA ALA A 87 12.86 -0.89 10.06
C ALA A 87 14.23 -1.60 10.05
N GLU A 88 14.41 -2.62 9.20
CA GLU A 88 15.69 -3.32 9.06
C GLU A 88 16.77 -2.41 8.44
N ASN A 89 16.37 -1.32 7.78
CA ASN A 89 17.27 -0.36 7.12
C ASN A 89 17.86 0.70 8.07
N GLN A 90 17.83 0.48 9.40
CA GLN A 90 18.41 1.31 10.48
C GLN A 90 17.96 2.79 10.54
N SER A 91 17.18 3.25 9.55
CA SER A 91 16.77 4.63 9.32
C SER A 91 15.43 4.71 8.57
N GLY A 92 14.59 3.67 8.69
CA GLY A 92 13.29 3.60 8.02
C GLY A 92 12.52 4.90 8.18
N PHE A 93 12.24 5.56 7.05
CA PHE A 93 11.54 6.84 7.07
C PHE A 93 10.10 6.64 7.51
N ASP A 94 9.54 7.61 8.25
CA ASP A 94 8.18 7.52 8.76
C ASP A 94 7.16 7.51 7.60
N ASN A 95 6.39 6.42 7.49
CA ASN A 95 5.30 6.31 6.52
C ASN A 95 4.05 6.97 7.07
N ARG A 96 3.59 8.04 6.41
CA ARG A 96 2.34 8.73 6.77
C ARG A 96 1.11 8.21 6.02
N LEU A 97 1.25 7.20 5.16
CA LEU A 97 0.14 6.58 4.47
C LEU A 97 -0.51 5.53 5.38
N ASP A 98 -1.77 5.75 5.74
CA ASP A 98 -2.56 4.79 6.50
C ASP A 98 -3.03 3.66 5.58
N ILE A 99 -2.21 2.60 5.50
CA ILE A 99 -2.47 1.41 4.68
C ILE A 99 -3.70 0.65 5.17
N ILE A 100 -3.99 0.67 6.47
CA ILE A 100 -5.14 -0.04 7.04
C ILE A 100 -6.43 0.62 6.59
N SER A 101 -6.52 1.95 6.71
CA SER A 101 -7.68 2.70 6.24
C SER A 101 -7.86 2.58 4.73
N LEU A 102 -6.77 2.62 3.96
CA LEU A 102 -6.80 2.43 2.50
C LEU A 102 -7.37 1.05 2.11
N LEU A 103 -6.94 -0.01 2.80
CA LEU A 103 -7.42 -1.37 2.56
C LEU A 103 -8.90 -1.52 2.92
N ARG A 104 -9.33 -0.96 4.06
CA ARG A 104 -10.74 -0.96 4.48
C ARG A 104 -11.63 -0.21 3.48
N GLU A 105 -11.18 0.94 2.99
CA GLU A 105 -11.91 1.70 1.98
C GLU A 105 -12.03 0.92 0.66
N ALA A 106 -10.96 0.24 0.23
CA ALA A 106 -10.98 -0.61 -0.96
C ALA A 106 -11.99 -1.75 -0.83
N VAL A 107 -12.06 -2.39 0.33
CA VAL A 107 -13.06 -3.43 0.62
C VAL A 107 -14.47 -2.86 0.51
N ALA A 108 -14.74 -1.69 1.08
CA ALA A 108 -16.05 -1.04 1.00
C ALA A 108 -16.43 -0.61 -0.43
N LYS A 109 -15.45 -0.31 -1.30
CA LYS A 109 -15.68 0.04 -2.71
C LYS A 109 -15.78 -1.19 -3.63
N GLY A 110 -15.39 -2.36 -3.15
CA GLY A 110 -15.53 -3.63 -3.85
C GLY A 110 -14.43 -3.93 -4.86
N ASN A 111 -14.69 -4.92 -5.73
CA ASN A 111 -13.68 -5.58 -6.56
C ASN A 111 -12.85 -4.63 -7.44
N ASN A 112 -13.46 -3.60 -8.03
CA ASN A 112 -12.71 -2.66 -8.87
C ASN A 112 -11.61 -1.93 -8.09
N ALA A 113 -11.88 -1.50 -6.85
CA ALA A 113 -10.87 -0.87 -6.00
C ALA A 113 -9.81 -1.89 -5.53
N LEU A 114 -10.25 -3.09 -5.12
CA LEU A 114 -9.37 -4.15 -4.63
C LEU A 114 -8.32 -4.57 -5.67
N ARG A 115 -8.66 -4.56 -6.96
CA ARG A 115 -7.74 -4.86 -8.06
C ARG A 115 -6.51 -3.94 -8.14
N TYR A 116 -6.60 -2.72 -7.61
CA TYR A 116 -5.45 -1.80 -7.52
C TYR A 116 -4.78 -1.85 -6.16
N ILE A 117 -5.58 -1.90 -5.09
CA ILE A 117 -5.09 -1.75 -3.73
C ILE A 117 -4.39 -3.01 -3.22
N ILE A 118 -4.89 -4.21 -3.53
CA ILE A 118 -4.26 -5.43 -3.03
C ILE A 118 -2.85 -5.62 -3.59
N PRO A 119 -2.60 -5.52 -4.90
CA PRO A 119 -1.24 -5.62 -5.42
C PRO A 119 -0.31 -4.55 -4.86
N PHE A 120 -0.80 -3.32 -4.69
CA PHE A 120 -0.06 -2.23 -4.03
C PHE A 120 0.36 -2.60 -2.59
N VAL A 121 -0.59 -3.07 -1.77
CA VAL A 121 -0.32 -3.43 -0.37
C VAL A 121 0.61 -4.63 -0.29
N CYS A 122 0.42 -5.66 -1.12
CA CYS A 122 1.32 -6.81 -1.16
C CYS A 122 2.76 -6.37 -1.47
N GLN A 123 2.96 -5.55 -2.50
CA GLN A 123 4.30 -5.06 -2.84
C GLN A 123 4.90 -4.17 -1.76
N PHE A 124 4.11 -3.33 -1.09
CA PHE A 124 4.56 -2.57 0.08
C PHE A 124 5.08 -3.47 1.20
N LEU A 125 4.39 -4.57 1.49
CA LEU A 125 4.81 -5.54 2.51
C LEU A 125 6.05 -6.33 2.08
N THR A 126 6.14 -6.72 0.80
CA THR A 126 7.33 -7.36 0.23
C THR A 126 8.57 -6.48 0.35
N GLY A 127 8.48 -5.20 -0.04
CA GLY A 127 9.60 -4.26 0.12
C GLY A 127 9.95 -3.96 1.59
N GLY A 128 9.00 -4.20 2.51
CA GLY A 128 9.17 -4.01 3.95
C GLY A 128 10.02 -5.07 4.66
N GLY A 129 10.36 -6.19 4.01
CA GLY A 129 11.16 -7.26 4.61
C GLY A 129 10.38 -8.25 5.48
N GLY A 130 9.06 -8.37 5.29
CA GLY A 130 8.23 -9.36 5.98
C GLY A 130 7.40 -8.80 7.15
N ILE A 131 6.99 -9.67 8.07
CA ILE A 131 6.07 -9.29 9.16
C ILE A 131 6.82 -8.57 10.28
N THR A 132 6.31 -7.40 10.63
CA THR A 132 6.73 -6.59 11.77
C THR A 132 5.51 -6.26 12.62
N ARG A 133 5.74 -5.82 13.86
CA ARG A 133 4.66 -5.32 14.73
C ARG A 133 3.85 -4.19 14.06
N LYS A 134 4.47 -3.39 13.18
CA LYS A 134 3.83 -2.26 12.50
C LYS A 134 2.87 -2.69 11.39
N ASN A 135 3.16 -3.80 10.71
CA ASN A 135 2.34 -4.27 9.58
C ASN A 135 1.50 -5.51 9.91
N PHE A 136 1.64 -6.08 11.11
CA PHE A 136 0.89 -7.27 11.55
C PHE A 136 -0.62 -7.15 11.31
N GLN A 137 -1.20 -5.99 11.65
CA GLN A 137 -2.63 -5.75 11.46
C GLN A 137 -3.04 -5.72 9.97
N ILE A 138 -2.14 -5.31 9.07
CA ILE A 138 -2.38 -5.34 7.61
C ILE A 138 -2.46 -6.81 7.15
N PHE A 139 -1.53 -7.66 7.59
CA PHE A 139 -1.57 -9.09 7.29
C PHE A 139 -2.85 -9.77 7.79
N LYS A 140 -3.33 -9.41 8.99
CA LYS A 140 -4.60 -9.93 9.52
C LYS A 140 -5.81 -9.56 8.66
N LEU A 141 -5.82 -8.35 8.10
CA LEU A 141 -6.87 -7.89 7.20
C LEU A 141 -6.78 -8.56 5.83
N LEU A 142 -5.57 -8.74 5.29
CA LEU A 142 -5.37 -9.49 4.05
C LEU A 142 -5.83 -10.94 4.18
N LYS A 143 -5.50 -11.59 5.30
CA LYS A 143 -5.99 -12.95 5.60
C LYS A 143 -7.53 -13.04 5.59
N LEU A 144 -8.22 -12.03 6.09
CA LEU A 144 -9.69 -12.01 6.11
C LEU A 144 -10.32 -11.99 4.70
N ILE A 145 -9.61 -11.47 3.69
CA ILE A 145 -10.12 -11.33 2.32
C ILE A 145 -9.42 -12.27 1.32
N HIS A 146 -8.56 -13.18 1.80
CA HIS A 146 -7.71 -14.02 0.95
C HIS A 146 -8.47 -14.98 0.04
N ASP A 147 -9.61 -15.53 0.49
CA ASP A 147 -10.40 -16.52 -0.25
C ASP A 147 -10.95 -15.97 -1.57
N LYS A 148 -11.05 -14.63 -1.65
CA LYS A 148 -11.54 -13.93 -2.84
C LYS A 148 -10.39 -13.47 -3.76
N ILE A 149 -9.13 -13.55 -3.32
CA ILE A 149 -8.00 -12.87 -3.96
C ILE A 149 -6.69 -13.67 -3.83
N THR A 150 -6.33 -14.40 -4.89
CA THR A 150 -5.17 -15.32 -4.94
C THR A 150 -3.82 -14.66 -4.71
N VAL A 151 -3.63 -13.38 -5.08
CA VAL A 151 -2.33 -12.68 -4.90
C VAL A 151 -1.92 -12.55 -3.42
N ILE A 152 -2.86 -12.70 -2.49
CA ILE A 152 -2.58 -12.65 -1.05
C ILE A 152 -1.86 -13.92 -0.61
N GLU A 153 -2.18 -15.08 -1.17
CA GLU A 153 -1.52 -16.34 -0.82
C GLU A 153 -0.02 -16.28 -1.17
N PHE A 154 0.30 -15.81 -2.38
CA PHE A 154 1.69 -15.62 -2.81
C PHE A 154 2.50 -14.67 -1.91
N LEU A 155 1.87 -13.63 -1.35
CA LEU A 155 2.53 -12.76 -0.38
C LEU A 155 2.90 -13.54 0.89
N PHE A 156 1.98 -14.32 1.43
CA PHE A 156 2.22 -15.11 2.64
C PHE A 156 3.32 -16.16 2.42
N GLU A 157 3.33 -16.82 1.26
CA GLU A 157 4.40 -17.72 0.84
C GLU A 157 5.76 -17.00 0.74
N THR A 158 5.80 -15.82 0.12
CA THR A 158 7.01 -15.00 0.02
C THR A 158 7.56 -14.62 1.39
N CYS A 159 6.66 -14.34 2.35
CA CYS A 159 7.02 -14.07 3.73
C CYS A 159 7.29 -15.33 4.56
N LYS A 160 7.25 -16.53 3.95
CA LYS A 160 7.43 -17.84 4.60
C LYS A 160 6.46 -18.10 5.74
N ILE A 161 5.20 -17.72 5.56
CA ILE A 161 4.14 -17.86 6.56
C ILE A 161 3.05 -18.77 6.03
N ASN A 162 2.64 -19.74 6.84
CA ASN A 162 1.44 -20.49 6.56
C ASN A 162 0.21 -19.61 6.80
N ILE A 163 -0.47 -19.24 5.72
CA ILE A 163 -1.67 -18.42 5.77
C ILE A 163 -2.79 -19.07 6.60
N ARG A 164 -2.85 -20.40 6.69
CA ARG A 164 -3.89 -21.12 7.45
C ARG A 164 -3.76 -20.94 8.95
N ASP A 165 -2.52 -20.86 9.43
CA ASP A 165 -2.21 -20.74 10.86
C ASP A 165 -2.14 -19.28 11.31
N PHE A 166 -2.24 -18.33 10.37
CA PHE A 166 -2.12 -16.91 10.67
C PHE A 166 -3.43 -16.35 11.25
N PRO A 167 -3.36 -15.55 12.34
CA PRO A 167 -4.55 -15.03 12.98
C PRO A 167 -5.33 -14.07 12.06
N VAL A 168 -6.62 -14.34 11.90
CA VAL A 168 -7.56 -13.47 11.17
C VAL A 168 -7.86 -12.21 11.99
N ALA A 169 -8.12 -11.07 11.33
CA ALA A 169 -8.66 -9.89 11.99
C ALA A 169 -10.07 -10.18 12.52
N LYS A 170 -10.35 -9.80 13.78
CA LYS A 170 -11.67 -10.07 14.40
C LYS A 170 -12.83 -9.36 13.69
N TYR A 171 -12.56 -8.25 13.01
CA TYR A 171 -13.54 -7.45 12.29
C TYR A 171 -12.86 -6.53 11.28
N LEU A 172 -13.49 -6.36 10.12
CA LEU A 172 -13.36 -5.16 9.29
C LEU A 172 -14.30 -4.12 9.92
N GLU A 173 -13.90 -3.43 10.99
CA GLU A 173 -14.64 -2.23 11.38
C GLU A 173 -14.51 -1.21 10.25
N ILE A 174 -15.48 -1.22 9.33
CA ILE A 174 -15.74 -0.12 8.44
C ILE A 174 -16.34 0.92 9.36
N VAL A 175 -15.48 1.76 9.92
CA VAL A 175 -15.99 2.86 10.71
C VAL A 175 -16.77 3.72 9.72
N HIS A 176 -18.10 3.68 9.82
CA HIS A 176 -18.96 4.75 9.32
C HIS A 176 -18.64 5.99 10.18
N THR A 177 -17.42 6.52 10.10
CA THR A 177 -17.08 7.77 10.76
C THR A 177 -17.84 8.86 10.02
N THR A 178 -18.93 9.30 10.64
CA THR A 178 -19.55 10.61 10.47
C THR A 178 -18.61 11.77 10.83
N ARG A 179 -17.30 11.52 10.98
CA ARG A 179 -16.22 12.50 11.09
C ARG A 179 -15.13 12.15 10.08
N TYR A 180 -15.26 12.75 8.90
CA TYR A 180 -14.29 12.75 7.83
C TYR A 180 -12.90 13.15 8.34
N HIS A 181 -11.95 12.23 8.32
CA HIS A 181 -10.59 12.58 7.93
C HIS A 181 -10.33 11.93 6.58
N PRO A 182 -10.39 12.71 5.48
CA PRO A 182 -10.35 12.17 4.14
C PRO A 182 -8.89 11.83 3.84
N ILE A 183 -8.48 10.58 4.03
CA ILE A 183 -7.10 10.25 3.68
C ILE A 183 -6.99 10.18 2.16
N ILE A 184 -7.96 9.61 1.43
CA ILE A 184 -8.14 9.72 -0.03
C ILE A 184 -9.56 9.29 -0.42
N HIS A 185 -10.49 10.18 -0.82
CA HIS A 185 -11.69 9.71 -1.53
C HIS A 185 -11.28 9.31 -2.96
N PHE A 186 -10.86 8.05 -3.17
CA PHE A 186 -10.41 7.57 -4.49
C PHE A 186 -11.45 6.71 -5.19
N MET A 187 -11.82 7.01 -6.43
CA MET A 187 -13.03 6.47 -7.07
C MET A 187 -14.30 6.94 -6.34
N GLU A 188 -15.07 7.78 -7.01
CA GLU A 188 -16.44 8.11 -6.59
C GLU A 188 -17.32 6.88 -6.82
N PHE A 189 -18.26 6.64 -5.90
CA PHE A 189 -19.18 5.48 -5.79
C PHE A 189 -18.65 4.24 -5.04
N ALA A 190 -19.27 3.94 -3.90
CA ALA A 190 -19.18 2.65 -3.22
C ALA A 190 -20.25 1.71 -3.78
N ASN A 191 -19.94 0.42 -3.98
CA ASN A 191 -20.91 -0.58 -4.40
C ASN A 191 -21.57 -1.21 -3.15
N PRO A 192 -22.86 -0.94 -2.85
CA PRO A 192 -23.50 -1.36 -1.59
C PRO A 192 -23.55 -2.88 -1.40
N GLY A 193 -23.57 -3.67 -2.48
CA GLY A 193 -23.78 -5.12 -2.41
C GLY A 193 -22.60 -5.94 -1.85
N TYR A 194 -21.39 -5.38 -1.81
CA TYR A 194 -20.20 -6.12 -1.35
C TYR A 194 -20.12 -6.21 0.18
N LEU A 195 -20.74 -5.25 0.88
CA LEU A 195 -20.82 -5.21 2.34
C LEU A 195 -21.73 -6.33 2.85
N ASP A 196 -22.89 -6.52 2.21
CA ASP A 196 -23.85 -7.56 2.59
C ASP A 196 -23.27 -8.98 2.48
N GLU A 197 -22.38 -9.25 1.54
CA GLU A 197 -21.74 -10.57 1.42
C GLU A 197 -20.70 -10.83 2.52
N ILE A 198 -19.96 -9.81 2.96
CA ILE A 198 -18.99 -9.95 4.06
C ILE A 198 -19.73 -10.14 5.39
N TYR A 199 -20.80 -9.38 5.62
CA TYR A 199 -21.66 -9.55 6.81
C TYR A 199 -22.42 -10.89 6.81
N ARG A 200 -22.87 -11.39 5.66
CA ARG A 200 -23.54 -12.71 5.57
C ARG A 200 -22.59 -13.87 5.86
N ALA A 201 -21.31 -13.76 5.47
CA ALA A 201 -20.31 -14.77 5.81
C ALA A 201 -20.06 -14.87 7.33
N GLU A 202 -20.27 -13.79 8.09
CA GLU A 202 -20.15 -13.79 9.56
C GLU A 202 -21.33 -14.48 10.27
N VAL A 203 -22.54 -14.45 9.70
CA VAL A 203 -23.72 -15.08 10.32
C VAL A 203 -23.66 -16.62 10.23
N GLN A 204 -22.95 -17.18 9.25
CA GLN A 204 -22.80 -18.64 9.10
C GLN A 204 -21.68 -19.25 9.94
N ILE A 205 -20.83 -18.45 10.60
CA ILE A 205 -19.73 -18.95 11.45
C ILE A 205 -20.13 -18.98 12.95
N ILE A 206 -21.32 -18.48 13.30
CA ILE A 206 -21.86 -18.42 14.67
C ILE A 206 -23.11 -19.32 14.84
N GLN A 207 -23.31 -20.32 13.98
CA GLN A 207 -24.30 -21.39 14.18
C GLN A 207 -23.61 -22.75 14.08
#